data_AF-A0A4Q5QLL0-F1
#
_entry.id   AF-A0A4Q5QLL0-F1
#
_cell.length_a   1.000
_cell.length_b   1.000
_cell.length_c   1.000
_cell.angle_alpha   90.00
_cell.angle_beta   90.00
_cell.angle_gamma   90.00
#
_symmetry.space_group_name_H-M   'P 1'
#
loop_
_entity.id
_entity.type
_entity.pdbx_description
1 polymer ?
#
loop_
_entity_poly.entity_id
_entity_poly.type
_entity_poly.pdbx_seq_one_letter_code
_entity_poly.pdbx_strand_id
1 'polypeptide(L)'
;MEFQKIHNKGQAQLFKNQYLEYLTKTHPLVIWGMYVPVIAYFIYFGITERGITGLQSSLIFLAGMFFWSFTEYIMHRFAFHSNPKSERGKRIKYVMHGNHHEFPRDKERLFMPA
;
A
#
# COMPACT_ATOMS: atom_id res chain seq x y z
N MET A 1 9.47 9.91 -18.71
CA MET A 1 9.38 10.12 -17.26
C MET A 1 10.09 11.42 -16.97
N GLU A 2 9.40 12.46 -16.50
CA GLU A 2 10.11 13.61 -15.96
C GLU A 2 10.86 13.14 -14.72
N PHE A 3 12.20 13.15 -14.77
CA PHE A 3 13.03 12.77 -13.64
C PHE A 3 12.89 13.85 -12.57
N GLN A 4 12.02 13.61 -11.59
CA GLN A 4 11.95 14.45 -10.40
C GLN A 4 13.26 14.29 -9.63
N LYS A 5 13.77 15.40 -9.10
CA LYS A 5 14.99 15.42 -8.30
C LYS A 5 14.78 14.55 -7.06
N ILE A 6 15.69 13.60 -6.81
CA ILE A 6 15.58 12.72 -5.65
C ILE A 6 16.09 13.46 -4.40
N HIS A 7 15.26 13.49 -3.37
CA HIS A 7 15.54 14.08 -2.07
C HIS A 7 15.79 12.97 -1.02
N ASN A 8 17.06 12.75 -0.69
CA ASN A 8 17.47 11.73 0.29
C ASN A 8 17.26 12.14 1.76
N LYS A 9 16.77 13.36 2.01
CA LYS A 9 16.47 13.93 3.33
C LYS A 9 15.19 14.75 3.23
N GLY A 10 14.43 14.80 4.32
CA GLY A 10 13.16 15.54 4.40
C GLY A 10 11.94 14.67 4.10
N GLN A 11 10.80 15.33 3.92
CA GLN A 11 9.50 14.71 3.69
C GLN A 11 8.71 15.56 2.67
N ALA A 12 7.86 14.93 1.87
CA ALA A 12 6.89 15.64 1.03
C ALA A 12 5.79 16.27 1.90
N GLN A 13 5.26 17.42 1.48
CA GLN A 13 4.01 17.97 2.01
C GLN A 13 2.85 17.70 1.04
N LEU A 14 1.91 16.84 1.43
CA LEU A 14 0.80 16.40 0.59
C LEU A 14 -0.46 17.25 0.76
N PHE A 15 -0.64 17.89 1.91
CA PHE A 15 -1.75 18.78 2.18
C PHE A 15 -1.29 19.99 3.00
N LYS A 16 -1.91 21.15 2.72
CA LYS A 16 -1.72 22.34 3.57
C LYS A 16 -2.44 22.20 4.92
N ASN A 17 -3.52 21.41 4.94
CA ASN A 17 -4.28 21.13 6.16
C ASN A 17 -3.53 20.09 7.00
N GLN A 18 -3.25 20.43 8.26
CA GLN A 18 -2.50 19.59 9.18
C GLN A 18 -3.14 18.22 9.47
N TYR A 19 -4.47 18.15 9.53
CA TYR A 19 -5.18 16.90 9.80
C TYR A 19 -5.11 15.98 8.59
N LEU A 20 -5.34 16.51 7.39
CA LEU A 20 -5.20 15.74 6.16
C LEU A 20 -3.76 15.27 5.96
N GLU A 21 -2.77 16.11 6.31
CA GLU A 21 -1.36 15.73 6.24
C GLU A 21 -1.02 14.59 7.21
N TYR A 22 -1.54 14.64 8.44
CA TYR A 22 -1.36 13.58 9.43
C TYR A 22 -1.92 12.24 8.94
N LEU A 23 -3.09 12.24 8.29
CA LEU A 23 -3.70 11.03 7.72
C LEU A 23 -2.88 10.41 6.56
N THR A 24 -1.90 11.12 6.01
CA THR A 24 -0.99 10.55 5.00
C THR A 24 0.19 9.78 5.58
N LYS A 25 0.41 9.89 6.88
CA LYS A 25 1.55 9.28 7.57
C LYS A 25 1.11 7.99 8.22
N THR A 26 1.92 6.94 8.12
CA THR A 26 1.57 5.63 8.66
C THR A 26 2.79 4.92 9.20
N HIS A 27 2.65 4.46 10.44
CA HIS A 27 3.65 3.62 11.08
C HIS A 27 3.44 2.15 10.64
N PRO A 28 4.50 1.40 10.28
CA PRO A 28 4.37 0.01 9.79
C PRO A 28 3.57 -0.91 10.73
N LEU A 29 3.67 -0.67 12.04
CA LEU A 29 2.91 -1.42 13.06
C LEU A 29 1.39 -1.30 12.92
N VAL A 30 0.87 -0.20 12.35
CA VAL A 30 -0.58 -0.05 12.12
C VAL A 30 -1.04 -1.06 11.06
N ILE A 31 -0.29 -1.20 9.98
CA ILE A 31 -0.57 -2.15 8.90
C ILE A 31 -0.53 -3.58 9.43
N TRP A 32 0.54 -3.94 10.15
CA TRP A 32 0.66 -5.29 10.72
C TRP A 32 -0.42 -5.58 11.76
N GLY A 33 -0.67 -4.63 12.67
CA GLY A 33 -1.67 -4.77 13.72
C GLY A 33 -3.10 -4.88 13.19
N MET A 34 -3.38 -4.33 12.01
CA MET A 34 -4.69 -4.45 11.37
C MET A 34 -4.82 -5.75 10.57
N TYR A 35 -3.90 -6.02 9.64
CA TYR A 35 -4.08 -7.12 8.70
C TYR A 35 -3.70 -8.50 9.24
N VAL A 36 -2.68 -8.60 10.11
CA VAL A 36 -2.27 -9.92 10.64
C VAL A 36 -3.39 -10.57 11.46
N PRO A 37 -4.08 -9.88 12.40
CA PRO A 37 -5.20 -10.46 13.12
C PRO A 37 -6.38 -10.81 12.21
N VAL A 38 -6.67 -9.99 11.19
CA VAL A 38 -7.74 -10.25 10.22
C VAL A 38 -7.46 -11.52 9.41
N ILE A 39 -6.22 -11.68 8.93
CA ILE A 39 -5.80 -12.89 8.20
C ILE A 39 -5.89 -14.12 9.11
N ALA A 40 -5.37 -14.02 10.35
CA ALA A 40 -5.42 -15.11 11.32
C ALA A 40 -6.87 -15.51 11.66
N TYR A 41 -7.75 -14.52 11.84
CA TYR A 41 -9.17 -14.73 12.10
C TYR A 41 -9.86 -15.45 10.93
N PHE A 42 -9.63 -15.04 9.68
CA PHE A 42 -10.25 -15.71 8.54
C PHE A 42 -9.77 -17.14 8.34
N ILE A 43 -8.50 -17.43 8.60
CA ILE A 43 -7.98 -18.80 8.61
C ILE A 43 -8.66 -19.63 9.70
N TYR A 44 -8.71 -19.10 10.93
CA TYR A 44 -9.37 -19.76 12.06
C TYR A 44 -10.84 -20.04 11.77
N PHE A 45 -11.59 -19.03 11.32
CA PHE A 45 -13.01 -19.13 10.98
C PHE A 45 -13.26 -20.12 9.84
N GLY A 46 -12.40 -20.13 8.81
CA GLY A 46 -12.50 -21.09 7.71
C GLY A 46 -12.38 -22.54 8.19
N ILE A 47 -11.44 -22.80 9.09
CA ILE A 47 -11.20 -24.15 9.61
C ILE A 47 -12.31 -24.60 10.57
N THR A 48 -12.69 -23.73 11.51
CA THR A 48 -13.60 -24.08 12.61
C THR A 48 -15.07 -24.04 12.20
N GLU A 49 -15.50 -23.00 11.49
CA GLU A 49 -16.92 -22.75 11.19
C GLU A 49 -17.32 -23.20 9.78
N ARG A 50 -16.35 -23.30 8.86
CA ARG A 50 -16.63 -23.66 7.44
C ARG A 50 -16.11 -25.04 7.05
N GLY A 51 -15.48 -25.78 7.97
CA GLY A 51 -14.95 -27.12 7.70
C GLY A 51 -13.85 -27.15 6.64
N ILE A 52 -13.19 -26.02 6.37
CA ILE A 52 -12.07 -25.95 5.44
C ILE A 52 -10.89 -26.67 6.08
N THR A 53 -10.36 -27.68 5.40
CA THR A 53 -9.20 -28.42 5.93
C THR A 53 -7.94 -27.54 5.96
N GLY A 54 -6.97 -27.89 6.81
CA GLY A 54 -5.70 -27.16 6.86
C GLY A 54 -4.97 -27.13 5.50
N LEU A 55 -5.07 -28.20 4.71
CA LEU A 55 -4.51 -28.26 3.36
C LEU A 55 -5.22 -27.27 2.42
N GLN A 56 -6.55 -27.27 2.40
CA GLN A 56 -7.32 -26.31 1.59
C GLN A 56 -7.02 -24.87 2.00
N SER A 57 -6.97 -24.58 3.30
CA SER A 57 -6.61 -23.24 3.80
C SER A 57 -5.22 -22.82 3.32
N SER A 58 -4.24 -23.73 3.35
CA SER A 58 -2.88 -23.48 2.87
C SER A 58 -2.84 -23.20 1.37
N LEU A 59 -3.57 -23.99 0.58
CA LEU A 59 -3.67 -23.79 -0.88
C LEU A 59 -4.33 -22.47 -1.24
N ILE A 60 -5.43 -22.10 -0.56
CA ILE A 60 -6.11 -20.81 -0.74
C ILE A 60 -5.18 -19.66 -0.37
N PHE A 61 -4.44 -19.78 0.74
CA PHE A 61 -3.49 -18.75 1.15
C PHE A 61 -2.38 -18.55 0.12
N LEU A 62 -1.79 -19.64 -0.39
CA LEU A 62 -0.75 -19.58 -1.44
C LEU A 62 -1.30 -18.99 -2.75
N ALA A 63 -2.50 -19.38 -3.15
CA ALA A 63 -3.17 -18.79 -4.32
C ALA A 63 -3.41 -17.28 -4.12
N GLY A 64 -3.82 -16.88 -2.91
CA GLY A 64 -3.96 -15.47 -2.52
C GLY A 64 -2.64 -14.70 -2.60
N MET A 65 -1.54 -15.27 -2.11
CA MET A 65 -0.20 -14.67 -2.21
C MET A 65 0.25 -14.49 -3.67
N PHE A 66 0.00 -15.50 -4.52
CA PHE A 66 0.26 -15.41 -5.95
C PHE A 66 -0.59 -14.33 -6.63
N PHE A 67 -1.88 -14.27 -6.32
CA PHE A 67 -2.75 -13.24 -6.88
C PHE A 67 -2.39 -11.83 -6.38
N TRP A 68 -1.95 -11.72 -5.12
CA TRP A 68 -1.46 -10.48 -4.57
C TRP A 68 -0.22 -9.99 -5.30
N SER A 69 0.79 -10.83 -5.54
CA SER A 69 2.00 -10.41 -6.27
C SER A 69 1.70 -9.97 -7.70
N PHE A 70 0.73 -10.63 -8.36
CA PHE A 70 0.24 -10.20 -9.67
C PHE A 70 -0.47 -8.83 -9.59
N THR A 71 -1.33 -8.64 -8.59
CA THR A 71 -2.04 -7.38 -8.35
C THR A 71 -1.06 -6.25 -8.04
N GLU A 72 -0.07 -6.50 -7.18
CA GLU A 72 1.01 -5.57 -6.85
C GLU A 72 1.70 -5.09 -8.13
N TYR A 73 2.11 -6.02 -8.99
CA TYR A 73 2.76 -5.68 -10.25
C TYR A 73 1.89 -4.80 -11.14
N ILE A 74 0.62 -5.16 -11.34
CA ILE A 74 -0.31 -4.39 -12.19
C ILE A 74 -0.52 -2.99 -11.61
N MET A 75 -0.83 -2.90 -10.32
CA MET A 75 -1.09 -1.64 -9.65
C MET A 75 0.13 -0.73 -9.69
N HIS A 76 1.31 -1.28 -9.37
CA HIS A 76 2.55 -0.53 -9.37
C HIS A 76 2.89 -0.01 -10.77
N ARG A 77 2.87 -0.89 -11.78
CA ARG A 77 3.26 -0.53 -13.14
C ARG A 77 2.27 0.39 -13.84
N PHE A 78 0.97 0.12 -13.72
CA PHE A 78 -0.05 0.77 -14.55
C PHE A 78 -0.83 1.86 -13.83
N ALA A 79 -1.10 1.71 -12.53
CA ALA A 79 -1.82 2.73 -11.76
C ALA A 79 -0.85 3.75 -11.16
N PHE A 80 0.12 3.29 -10.37
CA PHE A 80 1.04 4.15 -9.61
C PHE A 80 2.07 4.86 -10.49
N HIS A 81 2.49 4.22 -11.58
CA HIS A 81 3.37 4.79 -12.60
C HIS A 81 2.65 5.31 -13.84
N SER A 82 1.34 5.54 -13.75
CA SER A 82 0.57 6.18 -14.82
C SER A 82 1.12 7.57 -15.20
N ASN A 83 0.86 8.03 -16.43
CA ASN A 83 1.24 9.37 -16.87
C ASN A 83 0.02 10.26 -17.18
N PRO A 84 -0.71 10.71 -16.14
CA PRO A 84 -1.91 11.52 -16.33
C PRO A 84 -1.58 12.90 -16.89
N LYS A 85 -2.37 13.37 -17.86
CA LYS A 85 -2.23 14.70 -18.46
C LYS A 85 -2.86 15.81 -17.61
N SER A 86 -3.94 15.51 -16.89
CA SER A 86 -4.65 16.48 -16.06
C SER A 86 -3.91 16.77 -14.75
N GLU A 87 -3.98 18.01 -14.28
CA GLU A 87 -3.35 18.42 -13.02
C GLU A 87 -3.90 17.63 -11.82
N ARG A 88 -5.21 17.37 -11.80
CA ARG A 88 -5.84 16.51 -10.78
C ARG A 88 -5.26 15.09 -10.80
N GLY A 89 -5.07 14.51 -11.99
CA GLY A 89 -4.48 13.18 -12.13
C GLY A 89 -3.03 13.14 -11.67
N LYS A 90 -2.23 14.16 -12.03
CA LYS A 90 -0.85 14.29 -11.55
C LYS A 90 -0.81 14.37 -10.02
N ARG A 91 -1.72 15.12 -9.39
CA ARG A 91 -1.82 15.22 -7.93
C ARG A 91 -2.18 13.89 -7.27
N ILE A 92 -3.16 13.16 -7.81
CA ILE A 92 -3.55 11.84 -7.30
C ILE A 92 -2.38 10.86 -7.37
N LYS A 93 -1.70 10.78 -8.53
CA LYS A 93 -0.51 9.95 -8.70
C LYS A 93 0.58 10.31 -7.70
N TYR A 94 0.80 11.60 -7.46
CA TYR A 94 1.81 12.07 -6.53
C TYR A 94 1.50 11.63 -5.09
N VAL A 95 0.24 11.74 -4.65
CA VAL A 95 -0.21 11.27 -3.33
C VAL A 95 -0.07 9.75 -3.21
N MET A 96 -0.40 9.00 -4.27
CA MET A 96 -0.34 7.53 -4.24
C MET A 96 1.08 6.97 -4.26
N HIS A 97 1.98 7.55 -5.06
CA HIS A 97 3.31 6.95 -5.27
C HIS A 97 4.42 7.93 -5.66
N GLY A 98 4.10 9.08 -6.27
CA GLY A 98 5.13 10.04 -6.70
C GLY A 98 5.98 10.58 -5.53
N ASN A 99 5.37 10.81 -4.37
CA ASN A 99 6.07 11.25 -3.16
C ASN A 99 7.18 10.27 -2.70
N HIS A 100 6.98 8.97 -2.91
CA HIS A 100 7.96 7.94 -2.56
C HIS A 100 9.18 7.99 -3.50
N HIS A 101 8.99 8.29 -4.79
CA HIS A 101 10.10 8.48 -5.73
C HIS A 101 10.90 9.75 -5.43
N GLU A 102 10.22 10.82 -4.99
CA GLU A 102 10.88 12.07 -4.63
C GLU A 102 11.60 11.96 -3.28
N PHE A 103 10.98 11.34 -2.27
CA PHE A 103 11.51 11.19 -0.91
C PHE A 103 11.58 9.71 -0.49
N PRO A 104 12.50 8.90 -1.08
CA PRO A 104 12.54 7.45 -0.85
C PRO A 104 12.90 7.04 0.58
N ARG A 105 13.39 7.98 1.40
CA ARG A 105 13.80 7.76 2.79
C ARG A 105 12.79 8.29 3.82
N ASP A 106 11.63 8.80 3.38
CA ASP A 106 10.55 9.18 4.29
C ASP A 106 9.91 7.91 4.89
N LYS A 107 10.31 7.55 6.12
CA LYS A 107 9.82 6.35 6.81
C LYS A 107 8.33 6.42 7.17
N GLU A 108 7.77 7.63 7.27
CA GLU A 108 6.37 7.82 7.64
C GLU A 108 5.43 7.63 6.44
N ARG A 109 5.96 7.56 5.21
CA ARG A 109 5.18 7.41 3.97
C ARG A 109 5.68 6.27 3.09
N LEU A 110 6.33 5.30 3.71
CA LEU A 110 6.76 4.08 3.04
C LEU A 110 5.57 3.16 2.75
N PHE A 111 4.62 3.11 3.68
CA PHE A 111 3.39 2.33 3.55
C PHE A 111 2.26 3.22 3.05
N MET A 112 1.33 2.62 2.31
CA MET A 112 0.06 3.28 2.05
C MET A 112 -0.67 3.47 3.38
N PRO A 113 -1.31 4.64 3.58
CA PRO A 113 -2.07 4.87 4.80
C PRO A 113 -3.26 3.92 4.89
N ALA A 114 -3.49 3.42 6.10
CA ALA A 114 -4.60 2.53 6.47
C ALA A 114 -5.96 3.24 6.42
#